data_AF-A0A934PAW9-F1
#
_entry.id   AF-A0A934PAW9-F1
#
_cell.length_a   1.000
_cell.length_b   1.000
_cell.length_c   1.000
_cell.angle_alpha   90.00
_cell.angle_beta   90.00
_cell.angle_gamma   90.00
#
_symmetry.space_group_name_H-M   'P 1'
#
loop_
_entity.id
_entity.type
_entity.pdbx_description
1 polymer ?
#
loop_
_entity_poly.entity_id
_entity_poly.type
_entity_poly.pdbx_seq_one_letter_code
_entity_poly.pdbx_strand_id
1 'polypeptide(L)'
;MKSMTKIRQAIRTSTITIIAINIFSIVLSLFSIWSIYFSLNNIDQIAANDPVLADTIKKSATPLFFVQIIVGLIILIVISFLCFQNLKYLKQEKMVKKLPYYIGIGFYLFNIATSLFYMITAGQLSIFSLAIQIILISLYSFTLYKTSELEDNKKEETLNI
;
A
#
# COMPACT_ATOMS: atom_id res chain seq x y z
N MET A 1 -26.30 8.39 -19.05
CA MET A 1 -25.49 7.19 -19.40
C MET A 1 -23.99 7.41 -19.65
N LYS A 2 -23.52 8.30 -20.55
CA LYS A 2 -22.07 8.46 -20.83
C LYS A 2 -21.20 8.87 -19.61
N SER A 3 -21.79 9.46 -18.57
CA SER A 3 -21.07 9.78 -17.31
C SER A 3 -20.73 8.51 -16.50
N MET A 4 -21.72 7.63 -16.25
CA MET A 4 -21.56 6.43 -15.42
C MET A 4 -20.52 5.44 -15.97
N THR A 5 -20.49 5.25 -17.30
CA THR A 5 -19.48 4.39 -17.95
C THR A 5 -18.06 4.94 -17.74
N LYS A 6 -17.88 6.27 -17.83
CA LYS A 6 -16.58 6.91 -17.59
C LYS A 6 -16.15 6.78 -16.13
N ILE A 7 -17.07 6.96 -15.18
CA ILE A 7 -16.79 6.77 -13.74
C ILE A 7 -16.36 5.32 -13.48
N ARG A 8 -17.10 4.32 -13.98
CA ARG A 8 -16.72 2.91 -13.84
C ARG A 8 -15.38 2.59 -14.47
N GLN A 9 -15.07 3.17 -15.64
CA GLN A 9 -13.77 3.00 -16.29
C GLN A 9 -12.64 3.60 -15.45
N ALA A 10 -12.85 4.78 -14.87
CA ALA A 10 -11.89 5.42 -13.98
C ALA A 10 -11.60 4.54 -12.74
N ILE A 11 -12.66 4.05 -12.07
CA ILE A 11 -12.52 3.13 -10.93
C ILE A 11 -11.78 1.85 -11.36
N ARG A 12 -12.11 1.29 -12.53
CA ARG A 12 -11.47 0.08 -13.04
C ARG A 12 -9.97 0.30 -13.24
N THR A 13 -9.59 1.38 -13.93
CA THR A 13 -8.18 1.71 -14.18
C THR A 13 -7.43 1.91 -12.87
N SER A 14 -7.96 2.72 -11.95
CA SER A 14 -7.28 2.99 -10.69
C SER A 14 -7.18 1.75 -9.79
N THR A 15 -8.21 0.88 -9.78
CA THR A 15 -8.19 -0.40 -9.07
C THR A 15 -7.12 -1.34 -9.62
N ILE A 16 -6.96 -1.40 -10.95
CA ILE A 16 -5.90 -2.19 -11.59
C ILE A 16 -4.52 -1.64 -11.20
N THR A 17 -4.35 -0.31 -11.24
CA THR A 17 -3.10 0.34 -10.82
C THR A 17 -2.76 0.03 -9.38
N ILE A 18 -3.74 0.10 -8.46
CA ILE A 18 -3.56 -0.25 -7.05
C ILE A 18 -3.09 -1.70 -6.89
N ILE A 19 -3.72 -2.65 -7.59
CA ILE A 19 -3.32 -4.06 -7.55
C ILE A 19 -1.89 -4.23 -8.05
N ALA A 20 -1.53 -3.62 -9.19
CA ALA A 20 -0.20 -3.72 -9.77
C ALA A 20 0.87 -3.19 -8.80
N ILE A 21 0.63 -2.02 -8.20
CA ILE A 21 1.54 -1.43 -7.21
C ILE A 21 1.66 -2.34 -5.99
N ASN A 22 0.55 -2.82 -5.43
CA ASN A 22 0.60 -3.66 -4.24
C ASN A 22 1.35 -4.98 -4.48
N ILE A 23 1.15 -5.61 -5.64
CA ILE A 23 1.91 -6.82 -6.03
C ILE A 23 3.40 -6.50 -6.14
N PHE A 24 3.74 -5.37 -6.78
CA PHE A 24 5.13 -4.93 -6.86
C PHE A 24 5.74 -4.68 -5.47
N SER A 25 5.01 -4.01 -4.57
CA SER A 25 5.43 -3.79 -3.18
C SER A 25 5.60 -5.09 -2.39
N ILE A 26 4.75 -6.09 -2.61
CA ILE A 26 4.90 -7.42 -2.01
C ILE A 26 6.22 -8.05 -2.45
N VAL A 27 6.51 -8.04 -3.76
CA VAL A 27 7.75 -8.60 -4.30
C VAL A 27 8.97 -7.88 -3.71
N LEU A 28 8.97 -6.54 -3.68
CA LEU A 28 10.06 -5.78 -3.07
C LEU A 28 10.24 -6.10 -1.58
N SER A 29 9.14 -6.28 -0.84
CA SER A 29 9.20 -6.63 0.58
C SER A 29 9.83 -8.01 0.80
N LEU A 30 9.53 -8.99 -0.06
CA LEU A 30 10.17 -10.31 -0.01
C LEU A 30 11.67 -10.22 -0.29
N PHE A 31 12.09 -9.41 -1.26
CA PHE A 31 13.50 -9.13 -1.51
C PHE A 31 14.19 -8.47 -0.31
N SER A 32 13.53 -7.53 0.36
CA SER A 32 14.07 -6.90 1.58
C SER A 32 14.27 -7.90 2.72
N ILE A 33 13.30 -8.79 2.96
CA ILE A 33 13.44 -9.86 3.96
C ILE A 33 14.63 -10.76 3.61
N TRP A 34 14.70 -11.20 2.36
CA TRP A 34 15.77 -12.06 1.88
C TRP A 34 17.15 -11.41 2.03
N SER A 35 17.26 -10.13 1.66
CA SER A 35 18.50 -9.36 1.77
C SER A 35 18.99 -9.27 3.22
N ILE A 36 18.07 -8.99 4.17
CA ILE A 36 18.41 -8.90 5.59
C ILE A 36 18.81 -10.27 6.14
N TYR A 37 18.05 -11.32 5.82
CA TYR A 37 18.39 -12.68 6.22
C TYR A 37 19.77 -13.12 5.70
N PHE A 38 20.05 -12.88 4.43
CA PHE A 38 21.35 -13.18 3.83
C PHE A 38 22.48 -12.38 4.48
N SER A 39 22.26 -11.09 4.76
CA SER A 39 23.24 -10.23 5.42
C SER A 39 23.53 -10.68 6.86
N LEU A 40 22.51 -11.11 7.61
CA LEU A 40 22.68 -11.64 8.96
C LEU A 40 23.44 -12.96 8.99
N ASN A 41 23.21 -13.85 8.02
CA ASN A 41 23.93 -15.12 7.94
C ASN A 41 25.40 -14.97 7.57
N ASN A 42 25.77 -13.87 6.92
CA ASN A 42 27.15 -13.55 6.54
C ASN A 42 27.74 -12.42 7.38
N ILE A 43 27.14 -12.13 8.55
CA ILE A 43 27.45 -10.92 9.30
C ILE A 43 28.90 -10.87 9.79
N ASP A 44 29.52 -12.02 10.04
CA ASP A 44 30.92 -12.09 10.47
C ASP A 44 31.89 -11.75 9.32
N GLN A 45 31.55 -12.15 8.09
CA GLN A 45 32.31 -11.76 6.89
C GLN A 45 32.14 -10.28 6.58
N ILE A 46 30.93 -9.75 6.78
CA ILE A 46 30.68 -8.31 6.64
C ILE A 46 31.46 -7.55 7.71
N ALA A 47 31.42 -7.99 8.97
CA ALA A 47 32.12 -7.34 10.08
C ALA A 47 33.64 -7.33 9.91
N ALA A 48 34.21 -8.36 9.27
CA ALA A 48 35.63 -8.42 8.96
C ALA A 48 36.08 -7.34 7.95
N ASN A 49 35.18 -6.90 7.07
CA ASN A 49 35.47 -5.89 6.04
C ASN A 49 34.95 -4.49 6.42
N ASP A 50 33.77 -4.42 7.03
CA ASP A 50 33.09 -3.19 7.46
C ASP A 50 32.29 -3.44 8.76
N PRO A 51 32.91 -3.22 9.93
CA PRO A 51 32.25 -3.43 11.21
C PRO A 51 31.12 -2.43 11.49
N VAL A 52 31.16 -1.23 10.89
CA VAL A 52 30.12 -0.20 11.07
C VAL A 52 28.85 -0.62 10.34
N LEU A 53 28.99 -1.12 9.11
CA LEU A 53 27.89 -1.67 8.34
C LEU A 53 27.28 -2.89 9.04
N ALA A 54 28.13 -3.80 9.55
CA ALA A 54 27.66 -4.97 10.27
C ALA A 54 26.84 -4.60 11.52
N ASP A 55 27.28 -3.62 12.30
CA ASP A 55 26.53 -3.14 13.47
C ASP A 55 25.20 -2.48 13.08
N THR A 56 25.18 -1.74 11.97
CA THR A 56 23.96 -1.13 11.42
C THR A 56 22.94 -2.19 10.99
N ILE A 57 23.39 -3.27 10.35
CA ILE A 57 22.54 -4.40 9.96
C ILE A 57 21.98 -5.10 11.20
N LYS A 58 22.80 -5.37 12.23
CA LYS A 58 22.33 -5.97 13.49
C LYS A 58 21.29 -5.11 14.20
N LYS A 59 21.51 -3.80 14.26
CA LYS A 59 20.58 -2.85 14.90
C LYS A 59 19.27 -2.68 14.14
N SER A 60 19.29 -2.81 12.81
CA SER A 60 18.07 -2.70 11.99
C SER A 60 17.23 -3.99 11.99
N ALA A 61 17.85 -5.16 12.16
CA ALA A 61 17.20 -6.46 12.21
C ALA A 61 16.48 -6.76 13.55
N THR A 62 15.62 -5.85 14.00
CA THR A 62 14.86 -6.05 15.24
C THR A 62 13.64 -6.97 15.02
N PRO A 63 13.19 -7.73 16.04
CA PRO A 63 11.96 -8.51 15.95
C PRO A 63 10.75 -7.67 15.54
N LEU A 64 10.65 -6.44 16.06
CA LEU A 64 9.58 -5.50 15.72
C LEU A 64 9.57 -5.13 14.23
N PHE A 65 10.75 -4.94 13.63
CA PHE A 65 10.88 -4.65 12.21
C PHE A 65 10.33 -5.81 11.34
N PHE A 66 10.65 -7.07 11.67
CA PHE A 66 10.11 -8.22 10.96
C PHE A 66 8.58 -8.33 11.11
N VAL A 67 8.05 -8.06 12.30
CA VAL A 67 6.59 -8.02 12.53
C VAL A 67 5.94 -6.95 11.65
N GLN A 68 6.52 -5.75 11.58
CA GLN A 68 6.02 -4.67 10.72
C GLN A 68 5.97 -5.08 9.24
N ILE A 69 7.03 -5.73 8.73
CA ILE A 69 7.04 -6.22 7.35
C ILE A 69 5.95 -7.28 7.12
N ILE A 70 5.84 -8.26 8.00
CA ILE A 70 4.85 -9.35 7.85
C ILE A 70 3.42 -8.81 7.88
N VAL A 71 3.12 -7.93 8.83
CA VAL A 71 1.81 -7.28 8.92
C VAL A 71 1.53 -6.44 7.67
N GLY A 72 2.53 -5.69 7.19
CA GLY A 72 2.43 -4.93 5.94
C GLY A 72 2.13 -5.82 4.73
N LEU A 73 2.82 -6.95 4.60
CA LEU A 73 2.56 -7.95 3.55
C LEU A 73 1.12 -8.47 3.59
N ILE A 74 0.64 -8.85 4.77
CA ILE A 74 -0.74 -9.32 4.94
C ILE A 74 -1.74 -8.25 4.50
N ILE A 75 -1.53 -6.98 4.90
CA ILE A 75 -2.40 -5.87 4.52
C ILE A 75 -2.41 -5.68 3.00
N LEU A 76 -1.24 -5.68 2.35
CA LEU A 76 -1.14 -5.53 0.89
C LEU A 76 -1.85 -6.67 0.15
N ILE A 77 -1.72 -7.90 0.64
CA ILE A 77 -2.41 -9.08 0.08
C ILE A 77 -3.92 -8.92 0.23
N VAL A 78 -4.40 -8.55 1.42
CA VAL A 78 -5.84 -8.34 1.70
C VAL A 78 -6.42 -7.25 0.81
N ILE A 79 -5.76 -6.09 0.69
CA ILE A 79 -6.20 -5.01 -0.19
C ILE A 79 -6.27 -5.50 -1.63
N SER A 80 -5.23 -6.18 -2.11
CA SER A 80 -5.17 -6.68 -3.49
C SER A 80 -6.30 -7.64 -3.79
N PHE A 81 -6.56 -8.59 -2.88
CA PHE A 81 -7.67 -9.55 -2.99
C PHE A 81 -9.04 -8.85 -3.04
N LEU A 82 -9.27 -7.88 -2.16
CA LEU A 82 -10.51 -7.08 -2.15
C LEU A 82 -10.66 -6.23 -3.42
N CYS A 83 -9.56 -5.66 -3.93
CA CYS A 83 -9.54 -4.95 -5.22
C CYS A 83 -9.87 -5.90 -6.39
N PHE A 84 -9.38 -7.14 -6.39
CA PHE A 84 -9.77 -8.15 -7.38
C PHE A 84 -11.28 -8.47 -7.32
N GLN A 85 -11.87 -8.53 -6.13
CA GLN A 85 -13.33 -8.67 -5.99
C GLN A 85 -14.06 -7.46 -6.59
N ASN A 86 -13.58 -6.25 -6.32
CA ASN A 86 -14.14 -5.02 -6.90
C ASN A 86 -14.08 -5.00 -8.43
N LEU A 87 -13.01 -5.53 -9.04
CA LEU A 87 -12.94 -5.69 -10.50
C LEU A 87 -14.03 -6.62 -11.03
N LYS A 88 -14.36 -7.70 -10.30
CA LYS A 88 -15.49 -8.58 -10.66
C LYS A 88 -16.83 -7.86 -10.55
N TYR A 89 -17.03 -7.05 -9.51
CA TYR A 89 -18.25 -6.26 -9.35
C TYR A 89 -18.43 -5.21 -10.44
N LEU A 90 -17.35 -4.53 -10.84
CA LEU A 90 -17.38 -3.58 -11.96
C LEU A 90 -17.80 -4.25 -13.27
N LYS A 91 -17.33 -5.48 -13.55
CA LYS A 91 -17.74 -6.25 -14.73
C LYS A 91 -19.21 -6.67 -14.70
N GLN A 92 -19.76 -6.87 -13.51
CA GLN A 92 -21.17 -7.26 -13.29
C GLN A 92 -22.08 -6.04 -13.10
N GLU A 93 -21.58 -4.82 -13.34
CA GLU A 93 -22.29 -3.55 -13.09
C GLU A 93 -22.81 -3.36 -11.65
N LYS A 94 -22.25 -4.10 -10.70
CA LYS A 94 -22.58 -4.02 -9.27
C LYS A 94 -21.88 -2.83 -8.61
N MET A 95 -22.34 -2.52 -7.40
CA MET A 95 -21.67 -1.54 -6.54
C MET A 95 -20.30 -2.05 -6.10
N VAL A 96 -19.34 -1.14 -6.03
CA VAL A 96 -17.95 -1.43 -5.66
C VAL A 96 -17.82 -1.22 -4.15
N LYS A 97 -17.10 -2.11 -3.45
CA LYS A 97 -16.89 -1.95 -2.02
C LYS A 97 -15.81 -0.90 -1.76
N LYS A 98 -16.10 0.06 -0.89
CA LYS A 98 -15.15 1.11 -0.48
C LYS A 98 -14.05 0.62 0.48
N LEU A 99 -14.30 -0.49 1.18
CA LEU A 99 -13.43 -1.08 2.21
C LEU A 99 -11.94 -1.19 1.81
N PRO A 100 -11.55 -1.80 0.66
CA PRO A 100 -10.14 -1.88 0.28
C PRO A 100 -9.45 -0.52 0.23
N TYR A 101 -10.18 0.54 -0.14
CA TYR A 101 -9.59 1.86 -0.29
C TYR A 101 -9.38 2.54 1.08
N TYR A 102 -10.31 2.35 2.02
CA TYR A 102 -10.12 2.80 3.40
C TYR A 102 -8.94 2.11 4.08
N ILE A 103 -8.81 0.79 3.90
CA ILE A 103 -7.67 0.02 4.44
C ILE A 103 -6.36 0.55 3.85
N GLY A 104 -6.31 0.79 2.53
CA GLY A 104 -5.15 1.36 1.87
C GLY A 104 -4.76 2.74 2.42
N ILE A 105 -5.72 3.66 2.54
CA ILE A 105 -5.47 4.99 3.11
C ILE A 105 -4.93 4.87 4.54
N GLY A 106 -5.60 4.08 5.39
CA GLY A 106 -5.17 3.87 6.77
C GLY A 106 -3.76 3.28 6.88
N PHE A 107 -3.44 2.32 6.02
CA PHE A 107 -2.11 1.72 5.96
C PHE A 107 -1.02 2.73 5.60
N TYR A 108 -1.21 3.54 4.57
CA TYR A 108 -0.21 4.54 4.19
C TYR A 108 -0.13 5.71 5.18
N LEU A 109 -1.25 6.11 5.81
CA LEU A 109 -1.22 7.10 6.90
C LEU A 109 -0.43 6.58 8.10
N PHE A 110 -0.61 5.30 8.46
CA PHE A 110 0.18 4.67 9.50
C PHE A 110 1.68 4.67 9.15
N ASN A 111 2.03 4.34 7.91
CA ASN A 111 3.42 4.40 7.45
C ASN A 111 4.01 5.82 7.53
N ILE A 112 3.22 6.86 7.22
CA ILE A 112 3.66 8.25 7.38
C ILE A 112 3.90 8.56 8.86
N ALA A 113 2.96 8.20 9.73
CA ALA A 113 3.06 8.44 11.17
C ALA A 113 4.30 7.76 11.77
N THR A 114 4.57 6.50 11.40
CA THR A 114 5.78 5.79 11.84
C THR A 114 7.05 6.43 11.29
N SER A 115 7.06 6.89 10.04
CA SER A 115 8.21 7.57 9.43
C SER A 115 8.53 8.89 10.14
N LEU A 116 7.50 9.67 10.51
CA LEU A 116 7.64 10.89 11.29
C LEU A 116 8.11 10.61 12.72
N PHE A 117 7.63 9.53 13.33
CA PHE A 117 8.11 9.09 14.64
C PHE A 117 9.62 8.76 14.60
N TYR A 118 10.06 7.98 13.60
CA TYR A 118 11.49 7.67 13.43
C TYR A 118 12.35 8.91 13.16
N MET A 119 11.83 9.91 12.44
CA MET A 119 12.52 11.20 12.29
C MET A 119 12.76 11.87 13.64
N ILE A 120 11.77 11.88 14.54
CA ILE A 120 11.89 12.50 15.86
C ILE A 120 12.87 11.73 16.75
N THR A 121 12.85 10.40 16.72
CA THR A 121 13.66 9.57 17.63
C THR A 121 15.07 9.27 17.12
N ALA A 122 15.27 9.19 15.81
CA ALA A 122 16.53 8.76 15.19
C ALA A 122 17.13 9.80 14.23
N GLY A 123 16.46 10.95 14.01
CA GLY A 123 16.95 12.02 13.14
C GLY A 123 16.98 11.68 11.65
N GLN A 124 16.41 10.55 11.24
CA GLN A 124 16.43 10.08 9.85
C GLN A 124 15.05 10.19 9.22
N LEU A 125 14.96 10.92 8.11
CA LEU A 125 13.75 11.01 7.30
C LEU A 125 14.08 10.83 5.81
N SER A 126 13.44 9.84 5.19
CA SER A 126 13.45 9.70 3.74
C SER A 126 12.30 10.49 3.11
N ILE A 127 12.62 11.68 2.59
CA ILE A 127 11.65 12.53 1.86
C ILE A 127 11.05 11.76 0.68
N PHE A 128 11.87 10.97 0.00
CA PHE A 128 11.43 10.13 -1.12
C PHE A 128 10.38 9.08 -0.67
N SER A 129 10.59 8.42 0.47
CA SER A 129 9.63 7.47 1.02
C SER A 129 8.30 8.16 1.36
N LEU A 130 8.33 9.34 1.99
CA LEU A 130 7.13 10.11 2.28
C LEU A 130 6.36 10.51 1.01
N ALA A 131 7.07 10.98 -0.02
CA ALA A 131 6.45 11.36 -1.28
C ALA A 131 5.69 10.19 -1.92
N ILE A 132 6.30 8.99 -1.94
CA ILE A 132 5.64 7.77 -2.41
C ILE A 132 4.36 7.48 -1.61
N GLN A 133 4.41 7.55 -0.28
CA GLN A 133 3.25 7.27 0.56
C GLN A 133 2.10 8.26 0.30
N ILE A 134 2.39 9.55 0.08
CA ILE A 134 1.41 10.59 -0.26
C ILE A 134 0.77 10.33 -1.63
N ILE A 135 1.56 9.95 -2.64
CA ILE A 135 1.06 9.59 -3.97
C ILE A 135 0.09 8.41 -3.86
N LEU A 136 0.42 7.41 -3.04
CA LEU A 136 -0.42 6.24 -2.83
C LEU A 136 -1.72 6.61 -2.14
N ILE A 137 -1.68 7.38 -1.05
CA ILE A 137 -2.89 7.91 -0.40
C ILE A 137 -3.77 8.65 -1.40
N SER A 138 -3.17 9.45 -2.28
CA SER A 138 -3.90 10.20 -3.31
C SER A 138 -4.60 9.27 -4.31
N LEU A 139 -3.93 8.21 -4.76
CA LEU A 139 -4.51 7.20 -5.65
C LEU A 139 -5.69 6.45 -4.99
N TYR A 140 -5.54 6.05 -3.73
CA TYR A 140 -6.62 5.40 -2.99
C TYR A 140 -7.80 6.35 -2.74
N SER A 141 -7.52 7.60 -2.36
CA SER A 141 -8.54 8.64 -2.13
C SER A 141 -9.29 8.99 -3.41
N PHE A 142 -8.58 9.09 -4.54
CA PHE A 142 -9.19 9.30 -5.86
C PHE A 142 -10.17 8.17 -6.21
N THR A 143 -9.75 6.92 -6.00
CA THR A 143 -10.61 5.75 -6.28
C THR A 143 -11.82 5.71 -5.37
N LEU A 144 -11.64 6.06 -4.10
CA LEU A 144 -12.73 6.17 -3.12
C LEU A 144 -13.73 7.25 -3.53
N TYR A 145 -13.25 8.45 -3.90
CA TYR A 145 -14.08 9.54 -4.38
C TYR A 145 -14.92 9.12 -5.59
N LYS A 146 -14.29 8.49 -6.60
CA LYS A 146 -15.01 7.97 -7.78
C LYS A 146 -16.03 6.88 -7.43
N THR A 147 -15.75 6.07 -6.42
CA THR A 147 -16.71 5.07 -5.94
C THR A 147 -17.93 5.73 -5.28
N SER A 148 -17.74 6.77 -4.47
CA SER A 148 -18.85 7.55 -3.91
C SER A 148 -19.65 8.27 -4.99
N GLU A 149 -18.97 8.89 -5.96
CA GLU A 149 -19.62 9.54 -7.11
C GLU A 149 -20.52 8.55 -7.88
N LEU A 150 -20.07 7.31 -8.07
CA LEU A 150 -20.89 6.26 -8.71
C LEU A 150 -22.13 5.90 -7.88
N GLU A 151 -22.00 5.85 -6.56
CA GLU A 151 -23.12 5.54 -5.66
C GLU A 151 -24.18 6.64 -5.66
N ASP A 152 -23.77 7.90 -5.61
CA ASP A 152 -24.67 9.04 -5.55
C ASP A 152 -25.45 9.22 -6.86
N ASN A 153 -24.77 9.11 -8.02
CA ASN A 153 -25.44 9.13 -9.33
C ASN A 153 -26.48 8.01 -9.46
N LYS A 154 -26.19 6.81 -8.93
CA LYS A 154 -27.13 5.69 -8.98
C LYS A 154 -28.34 5.90 -8.06
N LYS A 155 -28.18 6.58 -6.92
CA LYS A 155 -29.31 6.96 -6.05
C LYS A 155 -30.21 7.99 -6.72
N GLU A 156 -29.63 8.98 -7.39
CA GLU A 156 -30.38 9.98 -8.15
C GLU A 156 -31.18 9.34 -9.30
N GLU A 157 -30.60 8.37 -10.02
CA GLU A 157 -31.33 7.60 -11.03
C GLU A 157 -32.53 6.84 -10.42
N THR A 158 -32.40 6.28 -9.22
CA THR A 158 -33.52 5.55 -8.57
C THR A 158 -34.61 6.44 -7.97
N LEU A 159 -34.31 7.71 -7.66
CA LEU A 159 -35.28 8.66 -7.10
C LEU A 159 -36.10 9.40 -8.17
N ASN A 160 -35.60 9.42 -9.40
CA ASN A 160 -36.24 10.06 -10.55
C ASN A 160 -37.09 9.09 -11.41
N ILE A 161 -37.34 7.89 -10.90
CA ILE A 161 -38.22 6.85 -11.49
C ILE A 161 -39.38 6.61 -10.51
#